data_AF-H0YKP6-F1
#
_entry.id   AF-H0YKP6-F1
#
_cell.length_a   1.000
_cell.length_b   1.000
_cell.length_c   1.000
_cell.angle_alpha   90.00
_cell.angle_beta   90.00
_cell.angle_gamma   90.00
#
_symmetry.space_group_name_H-M   'P 1'
#
loop_
_entity.id
_entity.type
_entity.pdbx_description
1 polymer ?
#
loop_
_entity_poly.entity_id
_entity_poly.type
_entity_poly.pdbx_seq_one_letter_code
_entity_poly.pdbx_strand_id
1 'polypeptide(L)' 'MHGRLKVKTSEEQAEAKRLEREQKLKLYQSATQAVFQKRQAGELDESVLELTSQILGANPDFATLWNCRREVS' A
#
# COMPACT_ATOMS: atom_id res chain seq x y z
N MET A 1 -33.91 -19.45 -26.19
CA MET A 1 -33.85 -20.00 -24.81
C MET A 1 -33.27 -18.94 -23.88
N HIS A 2 -33.99 -18.63 -22.80
CA HIS A 2 -33.59 -17.71 -21.73
C HIS A 2 -32.42 -18.30 -20.92
N GLY A 3 -31.43 -17.47 -20.56
CA GLY A 3 -30.28 -17.91 -19.77
C GLY A 3 -29.41 -16.76 -19.26
N ARG A 4 -30.01 -15.72 -18.67
CA ARG A 4 -29.26 -14.67 -17.94
C ARG A 4 -28.88 -15.22 -16.56
N LEU A 5 -27.77 -15.95 -16.48
CA LEU A 5 -27.01 -16.09 -15.22
C LEU A 5 -25.95 -14.98 -15.19
N LYS A 6 -26.32 -13.78 -14.73
CA LYS A 6 -25.40 -12.64 -14.62
C LYS A 6 -25.71 -11.79 -13.39
N VAL A 7 -25.53 -12.32 -12.16
CA VAL A 7 -25.47 -11.45 -10.97
C VAL A 7 -24.55 -12.02 -9.88
N LYS A 8 -24.72 -13.30 -9.48
CA LYS A 8 -24.01 -13.87 -8.30
C LYS A 8 -22.48 -13.76 -8.34
N THR A 9 -21.86 -14.03 -9.49
CA THR A 9 -20.40 -13.96 -9.64
C THR A 9 -19.84 -12.54 -9.55
N SER A 10 -20.63 -11.51 -9.87
CA SER A 10 -20.14 -10.13 -9.87
C SER A 10 -20.08 -9.54 -8.46
N GLU A 11 -20.99 -9.95 -7.57
CA GLU A 11 -20.99 -9.51 -6.16
C GLU A 11 -19.86 -10.18 -5.38
N GLU A 12 -19.68 -11.50 -5.52
CA GLU A 12 -18.56 -12.22 -4.89
C GLU A 12 -17.19 -11.70 -5.38
N GLN A 13 -17.05 -11.41 -6.68
CA GLN A 13 -15.83 -10.81 -7.22
C GLN A 13 -15.61 -9.38 -6.72
N ALA A 14 -16.67 -8.59 -6.58
CA ALA A 14 -16.57 -7.23 -6.05
C ALA A 14 -16.16 -7.27 -4.56
N GLU A 15 -16.71 -8.19 -3.78
CA GLU A 15 -16.38 -8.36 -2.38
C GLU A 15 -14.94 -8.87 -2.18
N ALA A 16 -14.50 -9.86 -2.96
CA ALA A 16 -13.11 -10.31 -2.95
C ALA A 16 -12.13 -9.18 -3.30
N LYS A 17 -12.44 -8.38 -4.33
CA LYS A 17 -11.62 -7.23 -4.73
C LYS A 17 -11.63 -6.12 -3.68
N ARG A 18 -12.73 -5.93 -2.95
CA ARG A 18 -12.79 -5.02 -1.80
C ARG A 18 -11.90 -5.50 -0.67
N LEU A 19 -11.96 -6.79 -0.33
CA LEU A 19 -11.14 -7.38 0.73
C LEU A 19 -9.64 -7.25 0.42
N GLU A 20 -9.24 -7.55 -0.81
CA GLU A 20 -7.85 -7.38 -1.28
C GLU A 20 -7.40 -5.91 -1.19
N ARG A 21 -8.27 -4.98 -1.60
CA ARG A 21 -7.97 -3.54 -1.50
C ARG A 21 -7.83 -3.10 -0.06
N GLU A 22 -8.71 -3.54 0.83
CA GLU A 22 -8.65 -3.22 2.26
C GLU A 22 -7.38 -3.77 2.91
N GLN A 23 -6.98 -5.00 2.58
CA GLN A 23 -5.72 -5.58 3.04
C GLN A 23 -4.51 -4.78 2.55
N LYS A 24 -4.45 -4.46 1.27
CA LYS A 24 -3.38 -3.61 0.71
C LYS A 24 -3.36 -2.23 1.34
N LEU A 25 -4.52 -1.65 1.61
CA LEU A 25 -4.65 -0.33 2.22
C LEU A 25 -4.18 -0.33 3.68
N LYS A 26 -4.47 -1.39 4.44
CA LYS A 26 -3.93 -1.57 5.79
C LYS A 26 -2.41 -1.68 5.79
N LEU A 27 -1.84 -2.50 4.90
CA LEU A 27 -0.38 -2.65 4.76
C LEU A 27 0.28 -1.33 4.35
N TYR A 28 -0.33 -0.62 3.40
CA TYR A 28 0.13 0.71 2.98
C TYR A 28 0.12 1.70 4.15
N GLN A 29 -0.97 1.76 4.91
CA GLN A 29 -1.10 2.66 6.05
C GLN A 29 -0.08 2.33 7.15
N SER A 30 0.06 1.06 7.51
CA SER A 30 1.01 0.65 8.55
C SER A 30 2.46 0.93 8.15
N ALA A 31 2.85 0.59 6.92
CA ALA A 31 4.19 0.86 6.40
C ALA A 31 4.48 2.36 6.33
N THR A 32 3.51 3.16 5.86
CA THR A 32 3.63 4.62 5.80
C THR A 32 3.81 5.21 7.20
N GLN A 33 3.02 4.75 8.18
CA GLN A 33 3.11 5.21 9.56
C GLN A 33 4.45 4.85 10.20
N ALA A 34 4.95 3.64 9.96
CA ALA A 34 6.27 3.21 10.43
C ALA A 34 7.40 4.08 9.86
N VAL A 35 7.36 4.41 8.56
CA VAL A 35 8.33 5.32 7.93
C VAL A 35 8.30 6.70 8.58
N PHE A 36 7.11 7.26 8.83
CA PHE A 36 7.00 8.57 9.46
C PHE A 36 7.47 8.57 10.91
N GLN A 37 7.19 7.50 11.68
CA GLN A 37 7.68 7.35 13.04
C GLN A 37 9.20 7.28 13.08
N LYS A 38 9.81 6.47 12.21
CA LYS A 38 11.27 6.37 12.09
C LYS A 38 11.91 7.69 11.69
N ARG A 39 11.34 8.38 10.70
CA ARG A 39 11.79 9.73 10.31
C ARG A 39 11.72 10.72 11.47
N GLN A 40 10.64 10.70 12.25
CA GLN A 40 10.48 11.57 13.42
C GLN A 40 11.47 11.23 14.53
N ALA A 41 11.79 9.96 14.72
CA ALA A 41 12.82 9.49 15.65
C ALA A 41 14.26 9.78 15.17
N GLY A 42 14.43 10.22 13.91
CA GLY A 42 15.75 10.37 13.29
C GLY A 42 16.41 9.02 12.90
N GLU A 43 15.65 7.93 12.93
CA GLU A 43 16.09 6.58 12.55
C GLU A 43 15.97 6.41 11.03
N LEU A 44 16.81 7.12 10.29
CA LEU A 44 16.92 7.01 8.83
C LEU A 44 17.86 5.86 8.47
N ASP A 45 17.40 4.63 8.69
CA ASP A 45 18.14 3.39 8.46
C ASP A 45 17.65 2.62 7.22
N GLU A 46 18.27 1.47 6.94
CA GLU A 46 17.90 0.59 5.82
C GLU A 46 16.44 0.10 5.88
N SER A 47 15.84 0.02 7.07
CA SER A 47 14.43 -0.40 7.19
C SER A 47 13.47 0.64 6.60
N VAL A 48 13.83 1.92 6.61
CA VAL A 48 13.08 2.97 5.91
C VAL A 48 13.13 2.75 4.39
N LEU A 49 14.28 2.31 3.86
CA LEU A 49 14.41 1.98 2.44
C LEU A 49 13.56 0.76 2.07
N GLU A 50 13.51 -0.27 2.92
CA GLU A 50 12.70 -1.45 2.66
C GLU A 50 11.19 -1.12 2.69
N LEU A 51 10.73 -0.38 3.69
CA LEU A 51 9.33 0.03 3.83
C LEU A 51 8.89 0.95 2.67
N THR A 52 9.72 1.94 2.32
CA THR A 52 9.41 2.85 1.20
C THR A 52 9.42 2.13 -0.15
N SER A 53 10.26 1.11 -0.36
CA SER A 53 10.26 0.30 -1.60
C SER A 53 8.92 -0.41 -1.82
N GLN A 54 8.36 -1.00 -0.75
CA GLN A 54 7.07 -1.69 -0.83
C GLN A 54 5.94 -0.74 -1.21
N ILE A 55 5.95 0.47 -0.65
CA ILE A 55 4.93 1.48 -0.91
C ILE A 55 5.07 2.06 -2.32
N LEU A 56 6.29 2.46 -2.71
CA LEU A 56 6.57 3.08 -4.01
C LEU A 56 6.36 2.11 -5.18
N GLY A 57 6.53 0.79 -4.97
CA GLY A 57 6.19 -0.21 -5.97
C GLY A 57 4.70 -0.23 -6.32
N ALA A 58 3.83 0.13 -5.37
CA ALA A 58 2.38 0.22 -5.59
C ALA A 58 1.91 1.65 -5.92
N ASN A 59 2.61 2.67 -5.43
CA ASN A 59 2.27 4.08 -5.60
C ASN A 59 3.54 4.95 -5.74
N PRO A 60 4.12 5.06 -6.95
CA PRO A 60 5.40 5.73 -7.17
C PRO A 60 5.33 7.26 -7.02
N ASP A 61 4.14 7.84 -7.07
CA ASP A 61 3.90 9.30 -6.99
C ASP A 61 3.97 9.84 -5.56
N PHE A 62 4.29 9.00 -4.58
CA PHE A 62 4.42 9.44 -3.19
C PHE A 62 5.76 10.15 -2.94
N ALA A 63 5.83 11.42 -3.33
CA ALA A 63 7.04 12.26 -3.25
C ALA A 63 7.68 12.33 -1.85
N THR A 64 6.88 12.29 -0.78
CA THR A 64 7.40 12.31 0.60
C THR A 64 8.31 11.12 0.89
N LEU A 65 7.98 9.93 0.38
CA LEU A 65 8.80 8.72 0.58
C LEU A 65 10.12 8.81 -0.18
N TRP A 66 10.12 9.38 -1.39
CA TRP A 66 11.36 9.67 -2.12
C TRP A 66 12.26 10.62 -1.35
N ASN A 67 11.71 11.62 -0.66
CA ASN A 67 12.49 12.50 0.21
C ASN A 67 13.09 11.72 1.38
N CYS A 68 12.30 10.88 2.07
CA CYS A 68 12.84 10.03 3.15
C CYS A 68 14.00 9.16 2.66
N ARG A 69 13.90 8.57 1.46
CA ARG A 69 14.99 7.76 0.87
C ARG A 69 16.26 8.57 0.60
N ARG A 70 16.13 9.84 0.20
CA ARG A 70 17.28 10.74 0.00
C ARG A 70 17.93 11.16 1.30
N GLU A 71 17.16 11.27 2.38
CA GLU A 71 17.66 11.63 3.72
C GLU A 71 18.46 10.50 4.40
N VAL A 72 18.22 9.24 4.03
CA VAL A 72 19.00 8.07 4.50
C VAL A 72 20.43 8.04 3.92
N SER A 73 20.67 8.77 2.82
CA SER A 73 21.91 8.72 2.05
C SER A 73 23.03 9.62 2.58
#